data_AF-A0A969BZY2-F1
#
_entry.id   AF-A0A969BZY2-F1
#
_cell.length_a   1.000
_cell.length_b   1.000
_cell.length_c   1.000
_cell.angle_alpha   90.00
_cell.angle_beta   90.00
_cell.angle_gamma   90.00
#
_symmetry.space_group_name_H-M   'P 1'
#
loop_
_entity.id
_entity.type
_entity.pdbx_description
1 polymer ?
#
loop_
_entity_poly.entity_id
_entity_poly.type
_entity_poly.pdbx_seq_one_letter_code
_entity_poly.pdbx_strand_id
1 'polypeptide(L)'
;MCICINCHYVDACSTYHAVEHQHQQPHLTDSPTFEAKEPTINVNIRQAGEIIEMEWDVVGCLSFTQEIGRWANLRPGELLPT
;
A
#
# COMPACT_ATOMS: atom_id res chain seq x y z
N MET A 1 7.29 4.82 -4.17
CA MET A 1 6.83 5.64 -3.02
C MET A 1 5.32 5.73 -3.01
N CYS A 2 4.74 4.70 -2.40
CA CYS A 2 3.33 4.54 -2.16
C CYS A 2 2.75 5.66 -1.28
N ILE A 3 1.58 6.18 -1.66
CA ILE A 3 0.85 7.20 -0.88
C ILE A 3 0.25 6.64 0.42
N CYS A 4 0.29 5.31 0.60
CA CYS A 4 -0.24 4.58 1.76
C CYS A 4 0.24 5.14 3.10
N ILE A 5 1.50 5.60 3.18
CA ILE A 5 2.10 6.09 4.43
C ILE A 5 1.31 7.25 5.07
N ASN A 6 0.58 8.00 4.24
CA ASN A 6 -0.12 9.21 4.62
C ASN A 6 -1.62 9.16 4.30
N CYS A 7 -2.19 7.97 4.08
CA CYS A 7 -3.60 7.84 3.75
C CYS A 7 -4.41 7.41 4.98
N HIS A 8 -5.47 8.16 5.30
CA HIS A 8 -6.41 7.84 6.38
C HIS A 8 -6.96 6.41 6.30
N TYR A 9 -7.28 5.93 5.09
CA TYR A 9 -7.88 4.62 4.85
C TYR A 9 -6.87 3.47 4.70
N VAL A 10 -5.60 3.65 5.06
CA VAL A 10 -4.55 2.64 4.82
C VAL A 10 -4.84 1.29 5.47
N ASP A 11 -5.51 1.29 6.62
CA ASP A 11 -5.91 0.12 7.41
C ASP A 11 -7.36 -0.35 7.18
N ALA A 12 -8.04 0.18 6.15
CA ALA A 12 -9.43 -0.17 5.86
C ALA A 12 -9.72 -0.40 4.37
N CYS A 13 -8.80 -0.05 3.47
CA CYS A 13 -9.04 -0.05 2.04
C CYS A 13 -8.68 -1.38 1.36
N SER A 14 -9.58 -1.90 0.51
CA SER A 14 -9.38 -3.09 -0.33
C SER A 14 -8.14 -2.99 -1.23
N THR A 15 -7.86 -1.80 -1.78
CA THR A 15 -6.68 -1.56 -2.63
C THR A 15 -5.37 -1.74 -1.85
N TYR A 16 -5.26 -1.18 -0.65
CA TYR A 16 -4.04 -1.33 0.15
C TYR A 16 -3.89 -2.78 0.62
N HIS A 17 -4.98 -3.42 1.03
CA HIS A 17 -4.99 -4.85 1.34
C HIS A 17 -4.46 -5.71 0.17
N ALA A 18 -4.87 -5.40 -1.07
CA ALA A 18 -4.38 -6.12 -2.24
C ALA A 18 -2.88 -5.87 -2.48
N VAL A 19 -2.38 -4.65 -2.27
CA VAL A 19 -0.95 -4.33 -2.40
C VAL A 19 -0.11 -5.03 -1.33
N GLU A 20 -0.57 -5.06 -0.08
CA GLU A 20 0.07 -5.82 1.01
C GLU A 20 0.25 -7.30 0.63
N HIS A 21 -0.78 -7.90 0.02
CA HIS A 21 -0.72 -9.28 -0.48
C HIS A 21 0.36 -9.46 -1.55
N GLN A 22 0.45 -8.53 -2.51
CA GLN A 22 1.48 -8.58 -3.56
C GLN A 22 2.89 -8.40 -2.99
N HIS A 23 3.05 -7.61 -1.94
CA HIS A 23 4.32 -7.46 -1.21
C HIS A 23 4.62 -8.61 -0.24
N GLN A 24 3.70 -9.57 -0.08
CA GLN A 24 3.79 -10.64 0.92
C GLN A 24 3.98 -10.09 2.36
N GLN A 25 3.41 -8.93 2.64
CA GLN A 25 3.46 -8.30 3.95
C GLN A 25 2.23 -8.69 4.79
N PRO A 26 2.34 -8.69 6.13
CA PRO A 26 1.18 -8.86 6.99
C PRO A 26 0.14 -7.77 6.73
N HIS A 27 -1.13 -8.17 6.66
CA HIS A 27 -2.22 -7.22 6.49
C HIS A 27 -2.36 -6.27 7.68
N LEU A 28 -2.72 -5.01 7.42
CA LEU A 28 -3.14 -4.08 8.48
C LEU A 28 -4.54 -4.42 9.02
N THR A 29 -5.38 -4.99 8.17
CA THR A 29 -6.71 -5.51 8.52
C THR A 29 -7.00 -6.77 7.69
N ASP A 30 -7.63 -7.79 8.27
CA ASP A 30 -8.07 -8.97 7.51
C ASP A 30 -9.43 -8.76 6.82
N SER A 31 -10.08 -7.62 7.06
CA SER A 31 -11.43 -7.34 6.58
C SER A 31 -11.57 -5.86 6.21
N PRO A 32 -11.02 -5.45 5.06
CA PRO A 32 -11.16 -4.08 4.59
C PRO A 32 -12.65 -3.74 4.38
N THR A 33 -13.05 -2.55 4.84
CA THR A 33 -14.45 -2.07 4.76
C THR A 33 -14.62 -0.88 3.83
N PHE A 34 -13.55 -0.48 3.12
CA PHE A 34 -13.52 0.70 2.27
C PHE A 34 -13.05 0.35 0.85
N GLU A 35 -13.82 0.76 -0.15
CA GLU A 35 -13.46 0.65 -1.56
C GLU A 35 -12.91 1.98 -2.08
N ALA A 36 -11.69 1.97 -2.60
CA ALA A 36 -11.06 3.18 -3.14
C ALA A 36 -11.68 3.60 -4.47
N LYS A 37 -11.85 4.90 -4.67
CA LYS A 37 -12.30 5.47 -5.94
C LYS A 37 -11.09 5.77 -6.81
N GLU A 38 -11.07 5.15 -8.00
CA GLU A 38 -10.06 5.39 -9.05
C GLU A 38 -8.61 5.32 -8.52
N PRO A 39 -8.20 4.20 -7.88
CA PRO A 39 -6.81 4.03 -7.47
C PRO A 39 -5.91 3.90 -8.72
N THR A 40 -4.77 4.56 -8.68
CA THR A 40 -3.70 4.43 -9.67
C THR A 40 -2.56 3.68 -9.02
N ILE A 41 -2.19 2.54 -9.60
CA ILE A 41 -1.13 1.66 -9.11
C ILE A 41 -0.02 1.60 -10.16
N ASN A 42 1.21 1.89 -9.74
CA ASN A 42 2.40 1.61 -10.53
C ASN A 42 2.93 0.22 -10.17
N VAL A 43 3.31 -0.54 -11.19
CA VAL A 43 4.00 -1.82 -11.03
C VAL A 43 5.34 -1.73 -11.73
N ASN A 44 6.43 -1.81 -10.97
CA ASN A 44 7.76 -1.90 -11.53
C ASN A 44 8.19 -3.37 -11.54
N ILE A 45 8.53 -3.88 -12.72
CA ILE A 45 8.98 -5.27 -12.90
C ILE A 45 10.45 -5.22 -13.30
N ARG A 46 11.30 -5.88 -12.52
CA ARG A 46 12.73 -6.01 -12.80
C ARG A 46 13.08 -7.49 -12.91
N GLN A 47 13.94 -7.82 -13.86
CA GLN A 47 14.45 -9.16 -14.01
C GLN A 47 15.96 -9.16 -13.75
N ALA A 48 16.40 -10.02 -12.84
CA ALA A 48 17.80 -10.27 -12.54
C ALA A 48 18.08 -11.77 -12.69
N GLY A 49 18.49 -12.17 -13.90
CA GLY A 49 18.65 -13.58 -14.24
C GLY A 49 17.31 -14.31 -14.25
N GLU A 50 17.17 -15.34 -13.41
CA GLU A 50 15.92 -16.10 -13.23
C GLU A 50 14.98 -15.48 -12.19
N ILE A 51 15.41 -14.45 -11.47
CA ILE A 51 14.60 -13.77 -10.46
C ILE A 51 13.81 -12.65 -11.12
N ILE A 52 12.50 -12.62 -10.86
CA ILE A 52 11.61 -11.52 -11.22
C ILE A 52 11.21 -10.82 -9.93
N GLU A 53 11.56 -9.54 -9.82
CA GLU A 53 11.15 -8.66 -8.73
C GLU A 53 10.00 -7.78 -9.20
N MET A 54 8.98 -7.65 -8.35
CA MET A 54 7.81 -6.80 -8.61
C MET A 54 7.60 -5.85 -7.43
N GLU A 55 7.52 -4.57 -7.74
CA GLU A 55 7.29 -3.49 -6.78
C GLU A 55 5.95 -2.83 -7.12
N TRP A 56 5.01 -2.88 -6.18
CA TRP A 56 3.66 -2.35 -6.31
C TRP A 56 3.50 -1.08 -5.48
N ASP A 57 3.10 0.02 -6.11
CA ASP A 57 2.92 1.31 -5.45
C ASP A 57 1.54 1.88 -5.77
N VAL A 58 0.74 2.20 -4.75
CA VAL A 58 -0.41 3.09 -4.96
C VAL A 58 0.11 4.52 -5.07
N VAL A 59 0.04 5.12 -6.25
CA VAL A 59 0.60 6.45 -6.53
C VAL A 59 -0.45 7.55 -6.63
N GLY A 60 -1.73 7.20 -6.71
CA GLY A 60 -2.84 8.14 -6.71
C GLY A 60 -4.17 7.47 -6.39
N CYS A 61 -5.13 8.23 -5.86
CA CYS A 61 -6.49 7.76 -5.61
C CYS A 61 -7.42 8.96 -5.37
N LEU A 62 -8.63 8.97 -5.93
CA LEU A 62 -9.62 10.02 -5.64
C LEU A 62 -10.20 9.95 -4.22
N SER A 63 -10.08 8.79 -3.57
CA SER A 63 -10.42 8.63 -2.14
C SER A 63 -9.29 9.04 -1.19
N PHE A 64 -8.13 9.48 -1.71
CA PHE A 64 -7.00 9.83 -0.85
C PHE A 64 -7.38 10.95 0.12
N THR A 65 -7.27 10.65 1.41
CA THR A 65 -7.47 11.60 2.49
C THR A 65 -6.19 11.61 3.31
N GLN A 66 -5.53 12.77 3.38
CA GLN A 66 -4.23 12.86 4.01
C GLN A 66 -4.34 12.73 5.54
N GLU A 67 -3.60 11.78 6.10
CA GLU A 67 -3.33 11.65 7.53
C GLU A 67 -1.84 11.31 7.68
N ILE A 68 -1.04 12.29 8.07
CA ILE A 68 0.42 12.18 8.10
C ILE A 68 0.85 11.08 9.07
N GLY A 69 1.61 10.11 8.57
CA GLY A 69 2.17 9.03 9.38
C GLY A 69 1.15 8.00 9.85
N ARG A 70 -0.06 7.94 9.27
CA ARG A 70 -1.08 6.93 9.62
C ARG A 70 -0.48 5.53 9.68
N TRP A 71 0.25 5.14 8.63
CA TRP A 71 0.87 3.82 8.56
C TRP A 71 1.91 3.60 9.68
N ALA A 72 2.78 4.59 9.90
CA ALA A 72 3.82 4.52 10.93
C ALA A 72 3.23 4.41 12.34
N ASN A 73 2.08 5.05 12.58
CA ASN A 73 1.35 4.95 13.85
C ASN A 73 0.75 3.55 14.06
N LEU A 74 0.36 2.86 12.98
CA LEU A 74 -0.14 1.48 13.02
C LEU A 74 0.99 0.45 13.18
N ARG A 75 2.21 0.78 12.72
CA ARG A 75 3.38 -0.10 12.72
C ARG A 75 4.59 0.58 13.37
N PRO A 76 4.55 0.86 14.68
CA PRO A 76 5.60 1.61 15.35
C PRO A 76 6.93 0.86 15.32
N GLY A 77 7.97 1.51 14.80
CA GLY A 77 9.33 0.97 14.72
C GLY A 77 9.63 0.13 13.48
N GLU A 78 8.64 -0.12 12.61
CA GLU A 78 8.86 -0.76 11.32
C GLU A 78 9.37 0.23 10.27
N LEU A 79 10.07 -0.30 9.25
CA LEU A 79 10.51 0.50 8.12
C LEU A 79 9.29 0.96 7.31
N LEU A 80 9.33 2.20 6.83
CA LEU A 80 8.27 2.72 5.97
C LEU A 80 8.29 1.99 4.62
N PRO A 81 7.12 1.67 4.05
CA PRO A 81 6.99 1.21 2.67
C PRO A 81 7.64 2.22 1.72
N THR A 82 8.52 1.74 0.83
CA THR A 82 9.21 2.55 -0.19
C THR A 82 8.66 2.28 -1.57
#